data_AF-A0AAW0SFQ8-F1
#
_entry.id   AF-A0AAW0SFQ8-F1
#
_cell.length_a   1.000
_cell.length_b   1.000
_cell.length_c   1.000
_cell.angle_alpha   90.00
_cell.angle_beta   90.00
_cell.angle_gamma   90.00
#
_symmetry.space_group_name_H-M   'P 1'
#
loop_
_entity.id
_entity.type
_entity.pdbx_description
1 polymer ?
#
loop_
_entity_poly.entity_id
_entity_poly.type
_entity_poly.pdbx_seq_one_letter_code
_entity_poly.pdbx_strand_id
1 'polypeptide(L)'
;MSIQQEEDVLDTWFSSCLFPFASLGWPGLGRRETMPDLARFYPTTLVETSHDILFFWVIQMVMLGLNLTGRLPFEIEPWWW
;
A
#
# COMPACT_ATOMS: atom_id res chain seq x y z
N MET A 1 34.19 -0.56 14.53
CA MET A 1 33.00 -1.43 14.53
C MET A 1 32.51 -1.53 13.10
N SER A 2 32.45 -2.73 12.53
CA SER A 2 31.76 -2.93 11.25
C SER A 2 30.27 -3.10 11.52
N ILE A 3 29.44 -2.42 10.73
CA ILE A 3 28.01 -2.68 10.69
C ILE A 3 27.76 -3.84 9.72
N GLN A 4 26.85 -4.74 10.07
CA GLN A 4 26.42 -5.85 9.21
C GLN A 4 24.93 -5.67 8.95
N GLN A 5 24.50 -5.95 7.72
CA GLN A 5 23.09 -5.97 7.38
C GLN A 5 22.44 -7.18 8.04
N GLU A 6 21.22 -7.01 8.50
CA GLU A 6 20.38 -8.07 9.05
C GLU A 6 19.96 -9.04 7.92
N GLU A 7 19.87 -10.34 8.22
CA GLU A 7 19.65 -11.42 7.23
C GLU A 7 18.18 -11.84 7.09
N ASP A 8 17.30 -11.41 8.00
CA ASP A 8 15.88 -11.70 7.96
C ASP A 8 15.20 -11.05 6.74
N VAL A 9 14.11 -11.67 6.33
CA VAL A 9 13.26 -11.20 5.24
C VAL A 9 11.92 -10.74 5.78
N LEU A 10 11.35 -9.74 5.12
CA LEU A 10 10.01 -9.29 5.44
C LEU A 10 8.98 -10.34 5.00
N ASP A 11 7.90 -10.43 5.77
CA ASP A 11 6.77 -11.28 5.47
C ASP A 11 6.14 -10.93 4.10
N THR A 12 5.55 -11.93 3.43
CA THR A 12 4.97 -11.73 2.09
C THR A 12 3.78 -10.78 2.10
N TRP A 13 3.02 -10.72 3.20
CA TRP A 13 1.92 -9.76 3.37
C TRP A 13 2.44 -8.34 3.46
N PHE A 14 3.65 -8.12 3.98
CA PHE A 14 4.24 -6.78 4.04
C PHE A 14 4.37 -6.16 2.64
N SER A 15 4.97 -6.89 1.68
CA SER A 15 5.12 -6.39 0.31
C SER A 15 3.76 -6.31 -0.40
N SER A 16 2.88 -7.29 -0.18
CA SER A 16 1.55 -7.33 -0.80
C SER A 16 0.65 -6.16 -0.38
N CYS A 17 0.81 -5.66 0.86
CA CYS A 17 -0.01 -4.55 1.35
C CYS A 17 0.40 -3.18 0.80
N LEU A 18 1.62 -3.05 0.29
CA LEU A 18 2.10 -1.84 -0.38
C LEU A 18 1.58 -1.71 -1.82
N PHE A 19 0.98 -2.78 -2.36
CA PHE A 19 0.56 -2.87 -3.76
C PHE A 19 -0.24 -1.66 -4.29
N PRO A 20 -1.22 -1.08 -3.56
CA PRO A 20 -2.06 0.01 -4.07
C PRO A 20 -1.32 1.27 -4.50
N PHE A 21 -0.14 1.52 -3.93
CA PHE A 21 0.64 2.72 -4.22
C PHE A 21 2.05 2.41 -4.73
N ALA A 22 2.65 1.29 -4.32
CA ALA A 22 3.94 0.85 -4.83
C ALA A 22 3.89 0.53 -6.34
N SER A 23 2.80 -0.09 -6.80
CA SER A 23 2.60 -0.34 -8.25
C SER A 23 2.45 0.94 -9.07
N LEU A 24 2.08 2.06 -8.43
CA LEU A 24 1.91 3.38 -9.04
C LEU A 24 3.17 4.26 -8.88
N GLY A 25 4.29 3.66 -8.48
CA GLY A 25 5.60 4.30 -8.42
C GLY A 25 5.99 4.86 -7.04
N TRP A 26 5.22 4.61 -5.98
CA TRP A 26 5.60 5.01 -4.61
C TRP A 26 6.76 4.18 -4.09
N PRO A 27 7.75 4.76 -3.37
CA PRO A 27 7.88 6.16 -2.91
C PRO A 27 8.63 7.08 -3.90
N GLY A 28 8.86 6.63 -5.13
CA GLY A 28 9.79 7.21 -6.10
C GLY A 28 11.15 6.51 -6.03
N LEU A 29 11.75 6.23 -7.19
CA LEU A 29 13.08 5.60 -7.30
C LEU A 29 14.20 6.60 -6.94
N GLY A 30 14.29 7.01 -5.67
CA GLY A 30 15.42 7.77 -5.10
C GLY A 30 15.72 9.14 -5.70
N ARG A 31 15.00 9.56 -6.74
CA ARG A 31 15.03 10.87 -7.36
C ARG A 31 13.65 11.48 -7.18
N ARG A 32 13.57 12.80 -7.05
CA ARG A 32 12.33 13.59 -7.07
C ARG A 32 11.64 13.40 -8.43
N GLU A 33 11.12 12.21 -8.69
CA GLU A 33 10.28 11.92 -9.82
C GLU A 33 8.85 12.25 -9.41
N THR A 34 8.18 13.01 -10.26
CA THR A 34 6.74 13.19 -10.17
C THR A 34 6.08 11.83 -10.37
N MET A 35 5.09 11.50 -9.55
CA MET A 35 4.37 10.22 -9.59
C MET A 35 2.98 10.45 -10.18
N PRO A 36 2.86 10.68 -11.51
CA PRO A 36 1.61 11.04 -12.15
C PRO A 36 0.54 9.95 -11.99
N ASP A 37 0.96 8.69 -12.01
CA ASP A 37 0.06 7.54 -11.86
C ASP A 37 -0.48 7.45 -10.43
N LEU A 38 0.37 7.64 -9.41
CA LEU A 38 -0.12 7.71 -8.03
C LEU A 38 -1.09 8.89 -7.85
N ALA A 39 -0.81 10.05 -8.44
CA ALA A 39 -1.71 11.20 -8.34
C ALA A 39 -3.06 10.98 -9.04
N ARG A 40 -3.08 10.17 -10.11
CA ARG A 40 -4.26 9.95 -10.93
C ARG A 40 -5.12 8.75 -10.50
N PHE A 41 -4.49 7.68 -10.03
CA PHE A 41 -5.15 6.38 -9.82
C PHE A 41 -5.21 5.94 -8.34
N TYR A 42 -4.66 6.74 -7.42
CA TYR A 42 -4.75 6.49 -5.98
C TYR A 42 -5.57 7.57 -5.25
N PRO A 43 -6.61 7.21 -4.49
CA PRO A 43 -7.06 5.84 -4.15
C PRO A 43 -7.71 5.08 -5.32
N THR A 44 -7.66 3.75 -5.28
CA THR A 44 -8.35 2.89 -6.25
C THR A 44 -9.86 2.87 -6.02
N THR A 45 -10.68 2.80 -7.07
CA THR A 45 -12.15 2.87 -6.94
C THR A 45 -12.80 1.58 -6.45
N LEU A 46 -12.21 0.41 -6.73
CA LEU A 46 -12.76 -0.90 -6.36
C LEU A 46 -11.64 -1.88 -6.03
N VAL A 47 -11.86 -2.69 -4.98
CA VAL A 47 -11.04 -3.86 -4.68
C VAL A 47 -11.95 -5.09 -4.64
N GLU A 48 -11.75 -5.99 -5.59
CA GLU A 48 -12.39 -7.30 -5.61
C GLU A 48 -11.48 -8.30 -4.90
N THR A 49 -11.98 -8.92 -3.84
CA THR A 49 -11.23 -9.89 -3.05
C THR A 49 -12.17 -10.83 -2.30
N SER A 50 -11.62 -11.93 -1.80
CA SER A 50 -12.33 -12.93 -1.01
C SER A 50 -12.28 -12.62 0.49
N HIS A 51 -13.31 -13.06 1.22
CA HIS A 51 -13.45 -12.77 2.65
C HIS A 51 -12.34 -13.40 3.53
N ASP A 52 -11.79 -14.52 3.09
CA ASP A 52 -10.73 -15.29 3.75
C ASP A 52 -9.44 -14.48 3.99
N ILE A 53 -9.13 -13.50 3.13
CA ILE A 53 -7.92 -12.66 3.25
C ILE A 53 -8.21 -11.21 3.67
N LEU A 54 -9.46 -10.90 4.05
CA LEU A 54 -9.85 -9.55 4.47
C LEU A 54 -8.99 -9.03 5.64
N PHE A 55 -8.75 -9.87 6.64
CA PHE A 55 -7.96 -9.49 7.82
C PHE A 55 -6.45 -9.52 7.58
N PHE A 56 -5.97 -10.49 6.82
CA PHE A 56 -4.53 -10.67 6.59
C PHE A 56 -3.97 -9.64 5.60
N TRP A 57 -4.77 -9.24 4.61
CA TRP A 57 -4.31 -8.38 3.53
C TRP A 57 -4.99 -7.01 3.51
N VAL A 58 -6.33 -6.97 3.44
CA VAL A 58 -7.06 -5.71 3.22
C VAL A 58 -6.90 -4.74 4.40
N ILE A 59 -6.99 -5.22 5.64
CA ILE A 59 -6.77 -4.37 6.83
C ILE A 59 -5.35 -3.81 6.85
N GLN A 60 -4.34 -4.61 6.50
CA GLN A 60 -2.96 -4.14 6.46
C GLN A 60 -2.73 -3.10 5.35
N MET A 61 -3.37 -3.26 4.18
CA MET A 61 -3.38 -2.21 3.14
C MET A 61 -3.97 -0.91 3.66
N VAL A 62 -5.07 -0.97 4.42
CA VAL A 62 -5.69 0.22 5.03
C VAL A 62 -4.75 0.87 6.04
N MET A 63 -4.19 0.08 6.95
CA MET A 63 -3.26 0.57 7.98
C MET A 63 -2.02 1.21 7.35
N LEU A 64 -1.38 0.55 6.39
CA LEU A 64 -0.18 1.08 5.74
C LEU A 64 -0.49 2.25 4.81
N GLY A 65 -1.59 2.21 4.06
CA GLY A 65 -2.04 3.33 3.23
C GLY A 65 -2.22 4.60 4.06
N LEU A 66 -2.92 4.50 5.19
CA LEU A 66 -3.11 5.62 6.11
C LEU A 66 -1.79 6.10 6.72
N ASN A 67 -0.93 5.20 7.18
CA ASN A 67 0.34 5.57 7.81
C ASN A 67 1.35 6.21 6.83
N LEU A 68 1.40 5.72 5.59
CA LEU A 68 2.45 6.11 4.63
C LEU A 68 2.00 7.22 3.67
N THR A 69 0.71 7.28 3.35
CA THR A 69 0.18 8.21 2.34
C THR A 69 -0.86 9.18 2.92
N GLY A 70 -1.35 8.94 4.14
CA GLY A 70 -2.43 9.73 4.76
C GLY A 70 -3.81 9.52 4.14
N ARG A 71 -3.95 8.57 3.20
CA ARG A 71 -5.20 8.29 2.48
C ARG A 71 -5.51 6.80 2.52
N LEU A 72 -6.78 6.45 2.39
CA LEU A 72 -7.20 5.07 2.25
C LEU A 72 -6.69 4.51 0.90
N PRO A 73 -6.37 3.21 0.82
CA PRO A 73 -5.90 2.59 -0.43
C PRO A 73 -6.98 2.51 -1.51
N PHE A 74 -8.24 2.51 -1.11
CA PHE A 74 -9.38 2.45 -2.01
C PHE A 74 -10.53 3.29 -1.47
N GLU A 75 -11.41 3.72 -2.37
CA GLU A 75 -12.63 4.43 -2.03
C GLU A 75 -13.58 3.49 -1.29
N ILE A 76 -14.12 3.97 -0.16
CA ILE A 76 -15.15 3.27 0.58
C ILE A 76 -16.42 4.06 0.35
N GLU A 77 -17.35 3.42 -0.33
CA GLU A 77 -18.52 4.08 -0.82
C GLU A 77 -19.51 4.25 0.37
N PRO A 78 -19.87 5.49 0.77
CA PRO A 78 -20.39 5.77 2.13
C PRO A 78 -21.87 5.44 2.36
N TRP A 79 -22.55 4.72 1.48
CA TRP A 79 -24.03 4.65 1.43
C TRP A 79 -24.70 3.70 2.45
N TRP A 80 -23.95 3.27 3.46
CA TRP A 80 -24.48 2.41 4.52
C TRP A 80 -24.42 3.08 5.91
N TRP A 81 -24.25 4.41 5.91
CA TRP A 81 -24.66 5.38 6.93
C TRP A 81 -25.38 6.54 6.24
#